data_AF-A0A3Q0J3Z9-F1
#
_entry.id   AF-A0A3Q0J3Z9-F1
#
_cell.length_a   1.000
_cell.length_b   1.000
_cell.length_c   1.000
_cell.angle_alpha   90.00
_cell.angle_beta   90.00
_cell.angle_gamma   90.00
#
_symmetry.space_group_name_H-M   'P 1'
#
loop_
_entity.id
_entity.type
_entity.pdbx_description
1 polymer ?
#
loop_
_entity_poly.entity_id
_entity_poly.type
_entity_poly.pdbx_seq_one_letter_code
_entity_poly.pdbx_strand_id
1 'polypeptide(L)'
;MIQIPISFTWFLLLAVVAFNIHCRNVLLTLDNLDLVETFFHSQNTLDVHKLVRLAYDLDCTVSDDVHPRQYYRTITPLIPGPVYQPYEEYPKFVVDYQVRKLSEIREEEEKILKQEIEAIDKKKNMEARMQDYLSEEVHAARIQELEDVYKNVLRTEEERVYNERLKKSVDYGDLIKKILNSYLH
;
A
#
# COMPACT_ATOMS: atom_id res chain seq x y z
N MET A 1 37.90 12.55 19.61
CA MET A 1 37.16 13.61 18.89
C MET A 1 38.19 14.64 18.46
N ILE A 2 38.66 14.58 17.22
CA ILE A 2 39.72 15.46 16.71
C ILE A 2 39.04 16.78 16.33
N GLN A 3 39.11 17.77 17.23
CA GLN A 3 38.74 19.15 16.88
C GLN A 3 39.81 19.67 15.92
N ILE A 4 39.51 19.65 14.63
CA ILE A 4 40.29 20.40 13.64
C ILE A 4 39.96 21.87 13.90
N PRO A 5 40.90 22.67 14.42
CA PRO A 5 40.62 24.08 14.66
C PRO A 5 40.41 24.74 13.29
N ILE A 6 39.25 25.38 13.12
CA ILE A 6 38.83 26.09 11.90
C ILE A 6 39.79 27.26 11.57
N SER A 7 40.80 27.51 12.42
CA SER A 7 41.83 28.53 12.26
C SER A 7 42.82 28.29 11.12
N PHE A 8 42.90 27.09 10.55
CA PHE A 8 43.90 26.74 9.54
C PHE A 8 43.28 26.53 8.16
N THR A 9 42.89 27.63 7.50
CA THR A 9 42.34 27.61 6.13
C THR A 9 43.26 26.91 5.13
N TRP A 10 44.56 27.02 5.31
CA TRP A 10 45.56 26.35 4.48
C TRP A 10 45.53 24.82 4.62
N PHE A 11 45.05 24.30 5.75
CA PHE A 11 45.01 22.87 6.00
C PHE A 11 44.03 22.17 5.05
N LEU A 12 42.94 22.84 4.65
CA LEU A 12 42.00 22.29 3.66
C LEU A 12 42.68 22.09 2.30
N LEU A 13 43.54 23.02 1.88
CA LEU A 13 44.32 22.82 0.66
C LEU A 13 45.28 21.64 0.78
N LEU A 14 46.01 21.55 1.90
CA LEU A 14 46.91 20.42 2.13
C LEU A 14 46.16 19.09 2.18
N ALA A 15 44.93 19.07 2.72
CA ALA A 15 44.05 17.91 2.68
C ALA A 15 43.60 17.54 1.26
N VAL A 16 43.32 18.52 0.39
CA VAL A 16 43.03 18.28 -1.04
C VAL A 16 44.27 17.73 -1.75
N VAL A 17 45.45 18.28 -1.51
CA VAL A 17 46.70 17.76 -2.07
C VAL A 17 46.96 16.33 -1.58
N ALA A 18 46.77 16.08 -0.29
CA ALA A 18 46.87 14.75 0.31
C ALA A 18 45.91 13.75 -0.32
N PHE A 19 44.67 14.18 -0.61
CA PHE A 19 43.67 13.38 -1.29
C PHE A 19 44.10 13.00 -2.71
N ASN A 20 44.62 13.96 -3.47
CA ASN A 20 45.15 13.70 -4.81
C ASN A 20 46.35 12.74 -4.80
N ILE A 21 47.23 12.84 -3.81
CA ILE A 21 48.36 11.92 -3.63
C ILE A 21 47.85 10.51 -3.31
N HIS A 22 46.84 10.39 -2.43
CA HIS A 22 46.26 9.10 -2.07
C HIS A 22 45.59 8.42 -3.27
N CYS A 23 44.84 9.18 -4.07
CA CYS A 23 44.14 8.70 -5.24
C CYS A 23 44.98 8.71 -6.52
N ARG A 24 46.28 9.01 -6.44
CA ARG A 24 47.17 9.21 -7.60
C ARG A 24 47.12 8.05 -8.58
N ASN A 25 47.13 6.81 -8.10
CA ASN A 25 47.11 5.63 -8.98
C ASN A 25 45.82 5.55 -9.80
N VAL A 26 44.67 5.86 -9.17
CA VAL A 26 43.37 5.86 -9.85
C VAL A 26 43.32 7.01 -10.86
N LEU A 27 43.72 8.21 -10.45
CA LEU A 27 43.72 9.39 -11.32
C LEU A 27 44.62 9.22 -12.56
N LEU A 28 45.76 8.53 -12.43
CA LEU A 28 46.66 8.25 -13.54
C LEU A 28 46.17 7.15 -14.50
N THR A 29 45.20 6.35 -14.09
CA THR A 29 44.58 5.30 -14.94
C THR A 29 43.35 5.79 -15.70
N LEU A 30 42.87 7.00 -15.41
CA LEU A 30 41.70 7.58 -16.07
C LEU A 30 42.14 8.31 -17.33
N ASP A 31 41.63 7.88 -18.48
CA ASP A 31 41.99 8.45 -19.79
C ASP A 31 41.05 9.60 -20.24
N ASN A 32 39.87 9.72 -19.63
CA ASN A 32 38.83 10.67 -20.03
C ASN A 32 38.51 11.69 -18.94
N LEU A 33 38.28 12.95 -19.35
CA LEU A 33 37.94 14.05 -18.45
C LEU A 33 36.62 13.82 -17.69
N ASP A 34 35.60 13.28 -18.36
CA ASP A 34 34.29 13.01 -17.75
C ASP A 34 34.38 11.98 -16.61
N LEU A 35 35.31 11.01 -16.73
CA LEU A 35 35.55 10.01 -15.69
C LEU A 35 36.25 10.61 -14.48
N VAL A 36 37.15 11.57 -14.71
CA VAL A 36 37.79 12.34 -13.63
C VAL A 36 36.75 13.16 -12.89
N GLU A 37 35.86 13.87 -13.60
CA GLU A 37 34.79 14.64 -12.97
C GLU A 37 33.85 13.73 -12.17
N THR A 38 33.43 12.60 -12.74
CA THR A 38 32.58 11.62 -12.04
C THR A 38 33.25 11.07 -10.79
N PHE A 39 34.57 10.84 -10.83
CA PHE A 39 35.34 10.35 -9.69
C PHE A 39 35.31 11.32 -8.50
N PHE A 40 35.45 12.62 -8.73
CA PHE A 40 35.39 13.64 -7.66
C PHE A 40 33.99 13.87 -7.11
N HIS A 41 32.93 13.62 -7.90
CA HIS A 41 31.54 13.74 -7.45
C HIS A 41 31.01 12.46 -6.76
N SER A 42 31.73 11.35 -6.87
CA SER A 42 31.37 10.08 -6.24
C SER A 42 31.89 9.95 -4.79
N GLN A 43 31.17 9.17 -3.96
CA GLN A 43 31.64 8.86 -2.61
C GLN A 43 32.78 7.85 -2.65
N ASN A 44 34.01 8.31 -2.44
CA ASN A 44 35.19 7.47 -2.39
C ASN A 44 35.37 6.83 -1.00
N THR A 45 35.67 5.54 -0.95
CA THR A 45 36.00 4.83 0.29
C THR A 45 37.42 5.18 0.71
N LEU A 46 37.57 6.25 1.51
CA LEU A 46 38.86 6.77 1.94
C LEU A 46 39.11 6.49 3.41
N ASP A 47 40.33 6.07 3.71
CA ASP A 47 40.82 5.99 5.09
C ASP A 47 41.16 7.40 5.59
N VAL A 48 40.19 8.02 6.26
CA VAL A 48 40.29 9.40 6.77
C VAL A 48 41.51 9.57 7.69
N HIS A 49 41.89 8.54 8.45
CA HIS A 49 43.05 8.62 9.34
C HIS A 49 44.36 8.75 8.55
N LYS A 50 44.52 7.98 7.47
CA LYS A 50 45.69 8.09 6.59
C LYS A 50 45.72 9.42 5.86
N LEU A 51 44.57 9.90 5.39
CA LEU A 51 44.46 11.19 4.71
C LEU A 51 44.90 12.34 5.62
N VAL A 52 44.35 12.40 6.83
CA VAL A 52 44.65 13.45 7.81
C VAL A 52 46.13 13.40 8.22
N ARG A 53 46.67 12.20 8.47
CA ARG A 53 48.09 12.05 8.80
C ARG A 53 48.99 12.55 7.67
N LEU A 54 48.70 12.17 6.43
CA LEU A 54 49.45 12.61 5.27
C LEU A 54 49.35 14.13 5.06
N ALA A 55 48.19 14.74 5.35
CA ALA A 55 48.04 16.20 5.30
C ALA A 55 48.91 16.91 6.36
N TYR A 56 49.03 16.37 7.58
CA TYR A 56 49.95 16.90 8.60
C TYR A 56 51.42 16.68 8.23
N ASP A 57 51.76 15.52 7.67
CA ASP A 57 53.12 15.25 7.19
C ASP A 57 53.52 16.23 6.07
N LEU A 58 52.57 16.60 5.18
CA LEU A 58 52.76 17.65 4.18
C LEU A 58 52.96 19.04 4.82
N ASP A 59 52.17 19.39 5.83
CA ASP A 59 52.30 20.67 6.55
C ASP A 59 53.70 20.83 7.18
N CYS A 60 54.28 19.75 7.70
CA CYS A 60 55.63 19.77 8.28
C CYS A 60 56.78 19.72 7.26
N THR A 61 56.54 19.22 6.05
CA THR A 61 57.60 18.99 5.04
C THR A 61 57.69 20.09 3.99
N VAL A 62 56.62 20.85 3.77
CA VAL A 62 56.60 21.97 2.83
C VAL A 62 57.41 23.13 3.40
N SER A 63 58.35 23.65 2.61
CA SER A 63 59.15 24.83 2.96
C SER A 63 58.25 26.06 3.13
N ASP A 64 58.60 26.93 4.09
CA ASP A 64 57.85 28.15 4.40
C ASP A 64 57.62 29.04 3.17
N ASP A 65 58.54 29.06 2.21
CA ASP A 65 58.47 29.87 0.98
C ASP A 65 57.31 29.48 0.05
N VAL A 66 56.88 28.22 0.06
CA VAL A 66 55.81 27.67 -0.79
C VAL A 66 54.56 27.34 0.03
N HIS A 67 54.62 27.51 1.35
CA HIS A 67 53.55 27.12 2.25
C HIS A 67 52.28 27.93 1.96
N PRO A 68 51.10 27.28 1.78
CA PRO A 68 49.86 28.00 1.51
C PRO A 68 49.48 29.03 2.59
N ARG A 69 50.04 28.92 3.79
CA ARG A 69 49.88 29.89 4.88
C ARG A 69 50.24 31.32 4.48
N GLN A 70 51.19 31.52 3.55
CA GLN A 70 51.57 32.85 3.08
C GLN A 70 50.49 33.51 2.20
N TYR A 71 49.71 32.70 1.46
CA TYR A 71 48.71 33.20 0.51
C TYR A 71 47.31 33.35 1.14
N TYR A 72 47.02 32.60 2.20
CA TYR A 72 45.73 32.65 2.88
C TYR A 72 45.77 33.63 4.06
N ARG A 73 45.12 34.79 3.89
CA ARG A 73 44.75 35.63 5.04
C ARG A 73 43.69 34.90 5.85
N THR A 74 43.70 35.09 7.17
CA THR A 74 42.65 34.60 8.08
C THR A 74 41.28 34.92 7.47
N ILE A 75 40.43 33.91 7.28
CA ILE A 75 39.06 34.14 6.79
C ILE A 75 38.37 35.00 7.84
N THR A 76 38.23 36.29 7.54
CA THR A 76 37.40 37.17 8.34
C THR A 76 35.94 36.87 7.96
N PRO A 77 35.07 36.55 8.93
CA PRO A 77 33.66 36.40 8.63
C PRO A 77 33.16 37.71 8.01
N LEU A 78 32.34 37.61 6.95
CA LEU A 78 31.80 38.79 6.27
C LEU A 78 30.94 39.66 7.21
N ILE A 79 30.45 39.09 8.31
CA ILE A 79 29.58 39.73 9.29
C ILE A 79 30.13 39.45 10.70
N PRO A 80 30.32 40.46 11.55
CA PRO A 80 30.72 40.25 12.95
C PRO A 80 29.51 39.72 13.75
N GLY A 81 29.38 38.39 13.85
CA GLY A 81 28.36 37.77 14.71
C GLY A 81 28.37 36.24 14.65
N PRO A 82 28.06 35.54 15.77
CA PRO A 82 28.01 34.07 15.82
C PRO A 82 26.73 33.46 15.22
N VAL A 83 25.86 34.27 14.62
CA VAL A 83 24.50 33.83 14.24
C VAL A 83 24.26 34.08 12.75
N TYR A 84 23.89 33.01 12.06
CA TYR A 84 23.40 33.04 10.68
C TYR A 84 22.19 33.98 10.60
N GLN A 85 22.19 34.94 9.68
CA GLN A 85 21.08 35.88 9.57
C GLN A 85 19.78 35.15 9.18
N PRO A 86 18.61 35.54 9.74
CA PRO A 86 17.34 34.98 9.30
C PRO A 86 17.16 35.27 7.82
N TYR A 87 17.02 34.22 7.02
CA TYR A 87 16.73 34.35 5.60
C TYR A 87 15.23 34.68 5.45
N GLU A 88 14.90 35.92 5.09
CA GLU A 88 13.51 36.37 4.95
C GLU A 88 12.94 36.20 3.53
N GLU A 89 13.80 35.96 2.54
CA GLU A 89 13.44 35.94 1.11
C GLU A 89 13.08 34.55 0.59
N TYR A 90 12.24 33.81 1.32
CA TYR A 90 11.70 32.57 0.77
C TYR A 90 10.83 32.89 -0.46
N PRO A 91 10.96 32.14 -1.55
CA PRO A 91 10.15 32.33 -2.75
C PRO A 91 8.69 31.95 -2.44
N LYS A 92 7.93 32.91 -1.89
CA LYS A 92 6.56 32.72 -1.40
C LYS A 92 5.67 32.09 -2.48
N PHE A 93 5.82 32.52 -3.72
CA PHE A 93 5.10 31.95 -4.86
C PHE A 93 5.24 30.43 -5.00
N VAL A 94 6.45 29.88 -4.79
CA VAL A 94 6.70 28.43 -4.89
C VAL A 94 6.03 27.70 -3.74
N VAL A 95 6.16 28.24 -2.52
CA VAL A 95 5.57 27.65 -1.31
C VAL A 95 4.04 27.70 -1.39
N ASP A 96 3.47 28.83 -1.77
CA ASP A 96 2.02 29.04 -1.89
C ASP A 96 1.42 28.14 -2.97
N TYR A 97 2.11 27.96 -4.10
CA TYR A 97 1.71 27.03 -5.15
C TYR A 97 1.67 25.58 -4.62
N GLN A 98 2.71 25.16 -3.91
CA GLN A 98 2.80 23.80 -3.35
C GLN A 98 1.71 23.54 -2.32
N VAL A 99 1.45 24.51 -1.43
CA VAL A 99 0.37 24.42 -0.43
C VAL A 99 -0.98 24.28 -1.11
N ARG A 100 -1.26 25.11 -2.13
CA ARG A 100 -2.50 25.03 -2.89
C ARG A 100 -2.64 23.70 -3.64
N LYS A 101 -1.55 23.20 -4.23
CA LYS A 101 -1.56 21.89 -4.90
C LYS A 101 -1.84 20.75 -3.93
N LEU A 102 -1.27 20.80 -2.73
CA LEU A 102 -1.55 19.79 -1.70
C LEU A 102 -3.00 19.84 -1.22
N SER A 103 -3.61 21.03 -1.11
CA SER A 103 -5.04 21.13 -0.78
C SER A 103 -5.93 20.57 -1.89
N GLU A 104 -5.59 20.85 -3.17
CA GLU A 104 -6.31 20.29 -4.32
C GLU A 104 -6.28 18.74 -4.30
N ILE A 105 -5.10 18.15 -4.07
CA ILE A 105 -4.93 16.69 -3.99
C ILE A 105 -5.75 16.10 -2.83
N ARG A 106 -5.70 16.74 -1.65
CA ARG A 106 -6.44 16.27 -0.48
C ARG A 106 -7.95 16.26 -0.68
N GLU A 107 -8.49 17.29 -1.35
CA GLU A 107 -9.91 17.33 -1.70
C GLU A 107 -10.32 16.23 -2.69
N GLU A 108 -9.44 15.89 -3.64
CA GLU A 108 -9.67 14.79 -4.57
C GLU A 108 -9.65 13.43 -3.87
N GLU A 109 -8.69 13.21 -2.96
CA GLU A 109 -8.61 11.99 -2.14
C GLU A 109 -9.89 11.79 -1.31
N GLU A 110 -10.42 12.84 -0.70
CA GLU A 110 -11.69 12.77 0.05
C GLU A 110 -12.88 12.40 -0.84
N LYS A 111 -12.91 12.88 -2.09
CA LYS A 111 -13.96 12.54 -3.05
C LYS A 111 -13.85 11.07 -3.47
N ILE A 112 -12.64 10.59 -3.74
CA ILE A 112 -12.40 9.19 -4.12
C ILE A 112 -12.83 8.26 -2.98
N LEU A 113 -12.42 8.57 -1.74
CA LEU A 113 -12.82 7.79 -0.56
C LEU A 113 -14.34 7.73 -0.39
N LYS A 114 -15.06 8.84 -0.58
CA LYS A 114 -16.53 8.85 -0.54
C LYS A 114 -17.15 7.95 -1.61
N GLN A 115 -16.65 8.03 -2.85
CA GLN A 115 -17.13 7.19 -3.95
C GLN A 115 -16.89 5.70 -3.69
N GLU A 116 -15.74 5.35 -3.11
CA GLU A 116 -15.40 3.97 -2.75
C GLU A 116 -16.34 3.42 -1.68
N ILE A 117 -16.61 4.20 -0.62
CA ILE A 117 -17.56 3.83 0.43
C ILE A 117 -18.96 3.62 -0.16
N GLU A 118 -19.44 4.52 -1.02
CA GLU A 118 -20.72 4.38 -1.69
C GLU A 118 -20.79 3.15 -2.60
N ALA A 119 -19.70 2.83 -3.31
CA ALA A 119 -19.62 1.65 -4.17
C ALA A 119 -19.68 0.36 -3.34
N ILE A 120 -18.98 0.31 -2.20
CA ILE A 120 -19.00 -0.82 -1.27
C ILE A 120 -20.41 -1.01 -0.70
N ASP A 121 -21.08 0.07 -0.27
CA ASP A 121 -22.43 -0.01 0.27
C ASP A 121 -23.45 -0.50 -0.78
N LYS A 122 -23.39 0.03 -2.00
CA LYS A 122 -24.21 -0.45 -3.12
C LYS A 122 -23.97 -1.93 -3.42
N LYS A 123 -22.72 -2.37 -3.43
CA LYS A 123 -22.36 -3.78 -3.64
C LYS A 123 -22.96 -4.67 -2.55
N LYS A 124 -22.80 -4.29 -1.28
CA LYS A 124 -23.35 -5.03 -0.14
C LYS A 124 -24.88 -5.11 -0.19
N ASN A 125 -25.54 -4.01 -0.53
CA ASN A 125 -26.99 -3.97 -0.69
C ASN A 125 -27.47 -4.86 -1.85
N MET A 126 -26.73 -4.91 -2.95
CA MET A 126 -27.03 -5.78 -4.08
C MET A 126 -26.84 -7.26 -3.73
N GLU A 127 -25.77 -7.59 -3.01
CA GLU A 127 -25.50 -8.95 -2.52
C GLU A 127 -26.60 -9.42 -1.55
N ALA A 128 -27.03 -8.56 -0.62
CA ALA A 128 -28.13 -8.88 0.30
C ALA A 128 -29.43 -9.17 -0.45
N ARG A 129 -29.81 -8.31 -1.40
CA ARG A 129 -31.01 -8.54 -2.24
C ARG A 129 -30.91 -9.86 -3.02
N MET A 130 -29.74 -10.16 -3.58
CA MET A 130 -29.54 -11.41 -4.32
C MET A 130 -29.68 -12.64 -3.41
N GLN A 131 -29.19 -12.58 -2.16
CA GLN A 131 -29.40 -13.64 -1.18
C GLN A 131 -30.87 -13.81 -0.82
N ASP A 132 -31.60 -12.72 -0.64
CA ASP A 132 -33.05 -12.77 -0.36
C ASP A 132 -33.80 -13.42 -1.53
N TYR A 133 -33.51 -13.04 -2.77
CA TYR A 133 -34.10 -13.66 -3.96
C TYR A 133 -33.82 -15.16 -4.04
N LEU A 134 -32.57 -15.59 -3.80
CA LEU A 134 -32.21 -17.01 -3.79
C LEU A 134 -32.93 -17.78 -2.69
N SER A 135 -33.06 -17.19 -1.51
CA SER A 135 -33.79 -17.77 -0.37
C SER A 135 -35.27 -17.95 -0.70
N GLU A 136 -35.90 -16.96 -1.33
CA GLU A 136 -37.29 -17.03 -1.79
C GLU A 136 -37.49 -18.12 -2.85
N GLU A 137 -36.57 -18.25 -3.80
CA GLU A 137 -36.63 -19.28 -4.85
C GLU A 137 -36.51 -20.69 -4.27
N VAL A 138 -35.56 -20.90 -3.35
CA VAL A 138 -35.41 -22.17 -2.63
C VAL A 138 -36.65 -22.47 -1.78
N HIS A 139 -37.22 -21.46 -1.12
CA HIS A 139 -38.43 -21.61 -0.33
C HIS A 139 -39.63 -22.00 -1.21
N ALA A 140 -39.80 -21.37 -2.37
CA ALA A 140 -40.86 -21.68 -3.32
C ALA A 140 -40.74 -23.12 -3.85
N ALA A 141 -39.53 -23.55 -4.24
CA ALA A 141 -39.28 -24.92 -4.65
C ALA A 141 -39.64 -25.92 -3.52
N ARG A 142 -39.31 -25.59 -2.27
CA ARG A 142 -39.64 -26.43 -1.11
C ARG A 142 -41.14 -26.53 -0.85
N ILE A 143 -41.89 -25.46 -1.05
CA ILE A 143 -43.36 -25.48 -0.95
C ILE A 143 -43.94 -26.39 -2.03
N GLN A 144 -43.45 -26.29 -3.27
CA GLN A 144 -43.92 -27.12 -4.36
C GLN A 144 -43.67 -28.62 -4.09
N GLU A 145 -42.49 -28.98 -3.59
CA GLU A 145 -42.20 -30.36 -3.16
C GLU A 145 -43.21 -30.85 -2.10
N LEU A 146 -43.51 -30.02 -1.10
CA LEU A 146 -44.49 -30.36 -0.07
C LEU A 146 -45.89 -30.54 -0.65
N GLU A 147 -46.33 -29.67 -1.56
CA GLU A 147 -47.62 -29.79 -2.23
C GLU A 147 -47.74 -31.12 -2.99
N ASP A 148 -46.69 -31.54 -3.69
CA ASP A 148 -46.69 -32.79 -4.44
C ASP A 148 -46.72 -34.01 -3.49
N VAL A 149 -46.02 -33.94 -2.36
CA VAL A 149 -46.15 -34.95 -1.30
C VAL A 149 -47.58 -35.00 -0.75
N TYR A 150 -48.20 -33.85 -0.45
CA TYR A 150 -49.57 -33.78 0.03
C TYR A 150 -50.59 -34.33 -0.97
N LYS A 151 -50.46 -34.00 -2.26
CA LYS A 151 -51.31 -34.56 -3.33
C LYS A 151 -51.21 -36.08 -3.40
N ASN A 152 -49.99 -36.62 -3.28
CA ASN A 152 -49.78 -38.07 -3.29
C ASN A 152 -50.44 -38.75 -2.08
N VAL A 153 -50.28 -38.19 -0.88
CA VAL A 153 -50.92 -38.71 0.35
C VAL A 153 -52.44 -38.63 0.24
N LEU A 154 -52.98 -37.50 -0.23
CA LEU A 154 -54.41 -37.32 -0.40
C LEU A 154 -54.99 -38.35 -1.37
N ARG A 155 -54.33 -38.56 -2.52
CA ARG A 155 -54.72 -39.59 -3.49
C ARG A 155 -54.74 -40.99 -2.86
N THR A 156 -53.72 -41.36 -2.09
CA THR A 156 -53.69 -42.67 -1.43
C THR A 156 -54.81 -42.84 -0.40
N GLU A 157 -55.15 -41.77 0.34
CA GLU A 157 -56.28 -41.81 1.27
C GLU A 157 -57.63 -41.85 0.54
N GLU A 158 -57.79 -41.12 -0.56
CA GLU A 158 -58.99 -41.18 -1.40
C GLU A 158 -59.22 -42.57 -1.97
N GLU A 159 -58.16 -43.22 -2.49
CA GLU A 159 -58.20 -44.61 -2.94
C GLU A 159 -58.58 -45.56 -1.79
N ARG A 160 -58.01 -45.36 -0.60
CA ARG A 160 -58.35 -46.16 0.59
C ARG A 160 -59.82 -46.02 0.95
N VAL A 161 -60.35 -44.79 1.01
CA VAL A 161 -61.75 -44.50 1.31
C VAL A 161 -62.68 -45.05 0.23
N TYR A 162 -62.32 -44.90 -1.05
CA TYR A 162 -63.09 -45.43 -2.17
C TYR A 162 -63.21 -46.96 -2.09
N ASN A 163 -62.09 -47.66 -1.84
CA ASN A 163 -62.07 -49.10 -1.66
C ASN A 163 -62.91 -49.55 -0.46
N GLU A 164 -62.88 -48.82 0.66
CA GLU A 164 -63.73 -49.09 1.82
C GLU A 164 -65.22 -48.91 1.50
N ARG A 165 -65.60 -47.87 0.75
CA ARG A 165 -67.00 -47.65 0.30
C ARG A 165 -67.46 -48.76 -0.62
N LEU A 166 -66.62 -49.21 -1.56
CA LEU A 166 -66.95 -50.29 -2.48
C LEU A 166 -67.22 -51.59 -1.72
N LYS A 167 -66.33 -51.96 -0.79
CA LYS A 167 -66.50 -53.14 0.08
C LYS A 167 -67.82 -53.11 0.84
N LYS A 168 -68.14 -51.97 1.48
CA LYS A 168 -69.43 -51.80 2.18
C LYS A 168 -70.62 -51.94 1.22
N SER A 169 -70.56 -51.36 0.02
CA SER A 169 -71.65 -51.44 -0.96
C SER A 169 -71.93 -52.87 -1.45
N VAL A 170 -70.87 -53.67 -1.64
CA VAL A 170 -70.98 -55.09 -1.99
C VAL A 170 -71.62 -55.86 -0.84
N ASP A 171 -71.16 -55.63 0.39
CA ASP A 171 -71.69 -56.26 1.60
C ASP A 171 -73.19 -55.96 1.82
N TYR A 172 -73.61 -54.70 1.62
CA TYR A 172 -75.04 -54.33 1.63
C TYR A 172 -75.84 -55.00 0.51
N GLY A 173 -75.27 -55.14 -0.69
CA GLY A 173 -75.92 -55.83 -1.81
C GLY A 173 -76.15 -57.31 -1.56
N ASP A 174 -75.17 -57.99 -0.94
CA ASP A 174 -75.29 -59.39 -0.55
C ASP A 174 -76.30 -59.58 0.58
N LEU A 175 -76.36 -58.66 1.55
CA LEU A 175 -77.37 -58.64 2.59
C LEU A 175 -78.79 -58.49 2.01
N ILE A 176 -78.98 -57.58 1.06
CA ILE A 176 -80.27 -57.36 0.39
C ILE A 176 -80.71 -58.60 -0.40
N LYS A 177 -79.81 -59.26 -1.15
CA LYS A 177 -80.10 -60.52 -1.83
C LYS A 177 -80.52 -61.61 -0.85
N LYS A 178 -79.83 -61.71 0.29
CA LYS A 178 -80.14 -62.69 1.34
C LYS A 178 -81.53 -62.45 1.94
N ILE A 179 -81.89 -61.19 2.15
CA ILE A 179 -83.22 -60.77 2.63
C ILE A 179 -84.30 -61.07 1.58
N LEU A 180 -84.10 -60.69 0.31
CA LEU A 180 -85.06 -60.95 -0.76
C LEU A 180 -85.31 -62.44 -0.96
N ASN A 181 -84.26 -63.26 -0.91
CA ASN A 181 -84.38 -64.72 -0.99
C ASN A 181 -85.08 -65.34 0.22
N SER A 182 -85.06 -64.71 1.39
CA SER A 182 -85.84 -65.17 2.55
C SER A 182 -87.32 -64.80 2.51
N TYR A 183 -87.72 -63.85 1.66
CA TYR A 183 -89.12 -63.46 1.44
C TYR A 183 -89.78 -64.17 0.24
N LEU A 184 -88.98 -64.84 -0.60
CA LEU A 184 -89.42 -65.59 -1.79
C LEU A 184 -89.66 -67.09 -1.52
N HIS A 185 -89.62 -67.50 -0.25
CA HIS A 185 -89.96 -68.82 0.27
C HIS A 185 -91.00 -68.71 1.38
#